data_AF-A0A3D5I348-F1
#
_entry.id   AF-A0A3D5I348-F1
#
_cell.length_a   1.000
_cell.length_b   1.000
_cell.length_c   1.000
_cell.angle_alpha   90.00
_cell.angle_beta   90.00
_cell.angle_gamma   90.00
#
_symmetry.space_group_name_H-M   'P 1'
#
loop_
_entity.id
_entity.type
_entity.pdbx_description
1 polymer ?
#
loop_
_entity_poly.entity_id
_entity_poly.type
_entity_poly.pdbx_seq_one_letter_code
_entity_poly.pdbx_strand_id
1 'polypeptide(L)'
;LFVVMMLDINYQSMQEGFRRHLPLGLIIGAVLLIELVVLFSGPETTLGVAATSGERSNVALIGDVLYTDHIYVFQLAGLILLVAMIGAITLTMRHREGVKRQNIALQNARTREESVTVMQVESDVAPQSILPDETKSRKALR
;
A
#
# COMPACT_ATOMS: atom_id res chain seq x y z
N LEU A 1 -0.89 0.93 -13.93
CA LEU A 1 -1.73 -0.12 -14.56
C LEU A 1 -2.26 -1.14 -13.55
N PHE A 2 -1.41 -1.74 -12.72
CA PHE A 2 -1.81 -2.74 -11.70
C PHE A 2 -3.01 -2.32 -10.82
N VAL A 3 -2.96 -1.10 -10.25
CA VAL A 3 -4.04 -0.58 -9.38
C VAL A 3 -5.36 -0.40 -10.13
N VAL A 4 -5.30 0.08 -11.38
CA VAL A 4 -6.50 0.37 -12.19
C VAL A 4 -7.24 -0.92 -12.58
N MET A 5 -6.53 -2.02 -12.85
CA MET A 5 -7.16 -3.28 -13.22
C MET A 5 -7.75 -4.05 -12.03
N MET A 6 -7.20 -3.89 -10.83
CA MET A 6 -7.77 -4.50 -9.62
C MET A 6 -9.00 -3.74 -9.12
N LEU A 7 -9.10 -2.44 -9.43
CA LEU A 7 -10.18 -1.58 -8.96
C LEU A 7 -11.28 -1.52 -10.03
N ASP A 8 -12.32 -2.33 -9.86
CA ASP A 8 -13.50 -2.31 -10.72
C ASP A 8 -14.41 -1.13 -10.35
N ILE A 9 -14.21 0.04 -10.98
CA ILE A 9 -14.99 1.27 -10.74
C ILE A 9 -16.07 1.43 -11.83
N ASN A 10 -17.32 1.59 -11.40
CA ASN A 10 -18.42 2.00 -12.28
C ASN A 10 -18.32 3.49 -12.64
N TYR A 11 -17.72 3.79 -13.80
CA TYR A 11 -17.50 5.16 -14.27
C TYR A 11 -18.78 5.96 -14.60
N GLN A 12 -19.93 5.31 -14.75
CA GLN A 12 -21.13 5.97 -15.26
C GLN A 12 -21.75 6.98 -14.27
N SER A 13 -21.81 6.65 -12.97
CA SER A 13 -22.40 7.54 -11.96
C SER A 13 -21.48 8.68 -11.53
N MET A 14 -20.15 8.52 -11.65
CA MET A 14 -19.18 9.57 -11.29
C MET A 14 -19.09 10.69 -12.34
N GLN A 15 -19.47 10.40 -13.60
CA GLN A 15 -19.39 11.38 -14.69
C GLN A 15 -20.51 12.44 -14.68
N GLU A 16 -21.63 12.21 -13.99
CA GLU A 16 -22.75 13.16 -13.97
C GLU A 16 -22.38 14.48 -13.27
N GLY A 17 -21.70 14.40 -12.12
CA GLY A 17 -21.22 15.60 -11.40
C GLY A 17 -20.09 16.32 -12.14
N PHE A 18 -19.22 15.58 -12.83
CA PHE A 18 -18.11 16.12 -13.60
C PHE A 18 -18.58 16.90 -14.84
N ARG A 19 -19.56 16.37 -15.60
CA ARG A 19 -20.08 17.04 -16.80
C ARG A 19 -20.73 18.39 -16.51
N ARG A 20 -21.32 18.56 -15.32
CA ARG A 20 -21.92 19.84 -14.91
C ARG A 20 -20.88 20.96 -14.71
N HIS A 21 -19.68 20.62 -14.25
CA HIS A 21 -18.60 21.59 -13.98
C HIS A 21 -17.58 21.70 -15.14
N LEU A 22 -17.61 20.77 -16.09
CA LEU A 22 -16.78 20.77 -17.30
C LEU A 22 -16.74 22.14 -18.02
N PRO A 23 -17.87 22.80 -18.33
CA PRO A 23 -17.82 24.09 -19.04
C PRO A 23 -17.12 25.18 -18.21
N LEU A 24 -17.32 25.20 -16.89
CA LEU A 24 -16.64 26.15 -16.01
C LEU A 24 -15.13 25.88 -15.94
N GLY A 25 -14.74 24.61 -15.79
CA GLY A 25 -13.34 24.20 -15.80
C GLY A 25 -12.64 24.49 -17.13
N LEU A 26 -13.36 24.39 -18.25
CA LEU A 26 -12.84 24.74 -19.58
C LEU A 26 -12.55 26.22 -19.67
N ILE A 27 -13.45 27.09 -19.19
CA ILE A 27 -13.22 28.54 -19.16
C ILE A 27 -11.97 28.86 -18.33
N ILE A 28 -11.87 28.32 -17.11
CA ILE A 28 -10.72 28.56 -16.22
C ILE A 28 -9.43 28.05 -16.86
N GLY A 29 -9.45 26.83 -17.41
CA GLY A 29 -8.30 26.23 -18.09
C GLY A 29 -7.87 27.03 -19.32
N ALA A 30 -8.82 27.53 -20.11
CA ALA A 30 -8.54 28.38 -21.27
C ALA A 30 -7.90 29.71 -20.85
N VAL A 31 -8.38 30.33 -19.76
CA VAL A 31 -7.77 31.56 -19.22
C VAL A 31 -6.33 31.29 -18.78
N LEU A 32 -6.07 30.21 -18.04
CA LEU A 32 -4.69 29.84 -17.65
C LEU A 32 -3.80 29.54 -18.85
N LEU A 33 -4.34 28.90 -19.89
CA LEU A 33 -3.58 28.61 -21.12
C LEU A 33 -3.23 29.91 -21.86
N ILE A 34 -4.19 30.83 -22.00
CA ILE A 34 -3.94 32.16 -22.57
C ILE A 34 -2.89 32.90 -21.75
N GLU A 35 -2.96 32.84 -20.42
CA GLU A 35 -1.99 33.47 -19.54
C GLU A 35 -0.58 32.90 -19.73
N LEU A 36 -0.43 31.57 -19.85
CA LEU A 36 0.85 30.95 -20.19
C LEU A 36 1.34 31.39 -21.58
N VAL A 37 0.48 31.39 -22.60
CA VAL A 37 0.86 31.83 -23.95
C VAL A 37 1.33 33.29 -23.93
N VAL A 38 0.61 34.17 -23.25
CA VAL A 38 0.99 35.58 -23.11
C VAL A 38 2.33 35.71 -22.38
N LEU A 39 2.53 34.99 -21.27
CA LEU A 39 3.79 34.98 -20.51
C LEU A 39 4.99 34.55 -21.37
N PHE A 40 4.81 33.52 -22.20
CA PHE A 40 5.87 33.01 -23.09
C PHE A 40 5.99 33.77 -24.42
N SER A 41 5.01 34.59 -24.80
CA SER A 41 5.02 35.39 -26.05
C SER A 41 5.74 36.74 -25.93
N GLY A 42 6.12 37.14 -24.71
CA GLY A 42 6.94 38.32 -24.48
C GLY A 42 8.26 38.26 -25.25
N PRO A 43 8.91 39.41 -25.52
CA PRO A 43 10.22 39.41 -26.17
C PRO A 43 11.14 38.50 -25.36
N GLU A 44 11.74 37.52 -26.04
CA GLU A 44 12.69 36.58 -25.47
C GLU A 44 13.66 37.36 -24.59
N THR A 45 13.41 37.39 -23.27
CA THR A 45 14.45 37.77 -22.33
C THR A 45 15.51 36.75 -22.65
N THR A 46 16.62 37.19 -23.23
CA THR A 46 17.80 36.38 -23.47
C THR A 46 18.28 35.94 -22.10
N LEU A 47 17.61 34.92 -21.55
CA LEU A 47 18.12 34.07 -20.51
C LEU A 47 19.40 33.59 -21.13
N GLY A 48 20.51 34.15 -20.66
CA GLY A 48 21.83 33.78 -21.13
C GLY A 48 22.00 32.31 -20.82
N VAL A 49 21.52 31.45 -21.72
CA VAL A 49 21.86 30.05 -21.75
C VAL A 49 23.29 30.07 -22.21
N ALA A 50 24.19 30.28 -21.24
CA ALA A 50 25.60 30.03 -21.42
C ALA A 50 25.66 28.55 -21.79
N ALA A 51 25.77 28.28 -23.09
CA ALA A 51 26.08 26.97 -23.59
C ALA A 51 27.45 26.62 -23.03
N THR A 52 27.47 25.95 -21.89
CA THR A 52 28.70 25.43 -21.32
C THR A 52 29.12 24.32 -22.29
N SER A 53 30.17 24.59 -23.06
CA SER A 53 30.92 23.58 -23.80
C SER A 53 31.59 22.68 -22.76
N GLY A 54 30.81 21.80 -22.15
CA GLY A 54 31.22 20.96 -21.04
C GLY A 54 31.87 19.70 -21.56
N GLU A 55 33.18 19.58 -21.42
CA GLU A 55 33.90 18.31 -21.54
C GLU A 55 33.48 17.30 -20.45
N ARG A 56 32.72 17.74 -19.44
CA ARG A 56 32.22 16.92 -18.34
C ARG A 56 30.81 16.40 -18.60
N SER A 57 30.58 15.15 -18.18
CA SER A 57 29.26 14.51 -18.24
C SER A 57 28.23 15.26 -17.38
N ASN A 58 27.01 15.40 -17.92
CA ASN A 58 25.86 15.96 -17.20
C ASN A 58 25.60 15.26 -15.85
N VAL A 59 25.87 13.96 -15.76
CA VAL A 59 25.72 13.19 -14.52
C VAL A 59 26.68 13.70 -13.44
N ALA A 60 27.93 14.01 -13.82
CA ALA A 60 28.92 14.54 -12.89
C ALA A 60 28.53 15.94 -12.41
N LEU A 61 28.07 16.81 -13.31
CA LEU A 61 27.64 18.18 -12.96
C LEU A 61 26.44 18.19 -12.00
N ILE A 62 25.46 17.32 -12.22
CA ILE A 62 24.33 17.17 -11.30
C ILE A 62 24.80 16.59 -9.96
N GLY A 63 25.73 15.62 -9.99
CA GLY A 63 26.35 15.07 -8.79
C GLY A 63 27.03 16.13 -7.93
N ASP A 64 27.84 17.00 -8.53
CA ASP A 64 28.55 18.07 -7.82
C ASP A 64 27.57 18.97 -7.03
N VAL A 65 26.48 19.42 -7.67
CA VAL A 65 25.46 20.28 -7.04
C VAL A 65 24.65 19.53 -5.97
N LEU A 66 24.27 18.27 -6.24
CA LEU A 66 23.48 17.47 -5.30
C LEU A 66 24.25 17.15 -4.01
N TYR A 67 25.54 16.78 -4.14
CA TYR A 67 26.34 16.36 -2.99
C TYR A 67 27.08 17.49 -2.29
N THR A 68 27.25 18.65 -2.93
CA THR A 68 27.93 19.81 -2.34
C THR A 68 26.94 20.82 -1.77
N ASP A 69 26.03 21.32 -2.60
CA ASP A 69 25.15 22.44 -2.22
C ASP A 69 23.83 21.96 -1.61
N HIS A 70 23.29 20.84 -2.11
CA HIS A 70 21.93 20.39 -1.79
C HIS A 70 21.86 19.07 -1.00
N ILE A 71 22.92 18.75 -0.25
CA ILE A 71 23.03 17.48 0.49
C ILE A 71 21.87 17.24 1.46
N TYR A 72 21.37 18.29 2.12
CA TYR A 72 20.24 18.18 3.05
C TYR A 72 18.93 17.82 2.35
N VAL A 73 18.66 18.41 1.19
CA VAL A 73 17.45 18.11 0.40
C VAL A 73 17.51 16.69 -0.14
N PHE A 74 18.70 16.24 -0.58
CA PHE A 74 18.92 14.86 -0.99
C PHE A 74 18.66 13.87 0.14
N GLN A 75 19.18 14.15 1.35
CA GLN A 75 18.93 13.31 2.53
C GLN A 75 17.45 13.29 2.92
N LEU A 76 16.77 14.44 2.86
CA LEU A 76 15.33 14.53 3.14
C LEU A 76 14.50 13.73 2.13
N ALA A 77 14.85 13.77 0.85
CA ALA A 77 14.21 12.94 -0.17
C ALA A 77 14.37 11.44 0.15
N GLY A 78 15.55 11.02 0.63
CA GLY A 78 15.78 9.66 1.12
C GLY A 78 14.88 9.28 2.30
N LEU A 79 14.70 10.18 3.28
CA LEU A 79 13.77 9.96 4.39
C LEU A 79 12.31 9.88 3.93
N ILE A 80 11.91 10.73 2.98
CA ILE A 80 10.56 10.69 2.39
C ILE A 80 10.32 9.35 1.71
N LEU A 81 11.28 8.85 0.92
CA LEU A 81 11.18 7.54 0.27
C LEU A 81 11.09 6.39 1.29
N LEU A 82 11.85 6.46 2.38
CA LEU A 82 11.78 5.48 3.46
C LEU A 82 10.38 5.46 4.10
N VAL A 83 9.87 6.63 4.47
CA VAL A 83 8.54 6.78 5.07
C VAL A 83 7.45 6.33 4.09
N ALA A 84 7.57 6.65 2.80
CA ALA A 84 6.64 6.23 1.76
C ALA A 84 6.58 4.70 1.63
N MET A 85 7.73 4.00 1.70
CA MET A 85 7.75 2.53 1.69
C MET A 85 7.04 1.94 2.92
N ILE A 86 7.35 2.45 4.12
CA ILE A 86 6.70 2.01 5.36
C ILE A 86 5.18 2.26 5.28
N GLY A 87 4.77 3.43 4.83
CA GLY A 87 3.37 3.80 4.65
C GLY A 87 2.63 2.89 3.67
N ALA A 88 3.22 2.61 2.51
CA ALA A 88 2.62 1.73 1.51
C ALA A 88 2.45 0.28 2.03
N ILE A 89 3.45 -0.26 2.72
CA ILE A 89 3.39 -1.62 3.30
C ILE A 89 2.33 -1.68 4.39
N THR A 90 2.38 -0.75 5.35
CA THR A 90 1.43 -0.75 6.49
C THR A 90 -0.02 -0.55 6.04
N LEU A 91 -0.26 0.26 5.01
CA LEU A 91 -1.60 0.45 4.45
C LEU A 91 -2.14 -0.79 3.71
N THR A 92 -1.25 -1.57 3.08
CA THR A 92 -1.65 -2.77 2.32
C THR A 92 -1.60 -4.07 3.13
N MET A 93 -1.00 -4.04 4.33
CA MET A 93 -0.98 -5.18 5.24
C MET A 93 -2.39 -5.50 5.77
N ARG A 94 -3.06 -6.43 5.10
CA ARG A 94 -4.34 -6.98 5.54
C ARG A 94 -4.14 -8.08 6.57
N HIS A 95 -4.64 -7.87 7.78
CA HIS A 95 -4.76 -8.96 8.77
C HIS A 95 -5.90 -9.90 8.37
N ARG A 96 -5.61 -11.21 8.33
CA ARG A 96 -6.62 -12.25 8.08
C ARG A 96 -7.25 -12.67 9.41
N GLU A 97 -8.54 -12.40 9.56
CA GLU A 97 -9.32 -12.87 10.70
C GLU A 97 -9.63 -14.37 10.58
N GLY A 98 -9.77 -15.05 11.73
CA GLY A 98 -10.07 -16.49 11.80
C GLY A 98 -8.87 -17.43 11.63
N VAL A 99 -7.65 -16.91 11.55
CA VAL A 99 -6.44 -17.74 11.57
C VAL A 99 -6.14 -18.16 13.00
N LYS A 100 -6.22 -19.47 13.28
CA LYS A 100 -5.79 -20.03 14.57
C LYS A 100 -4.29 -19.82 14.73
N ARG A 101 -3.89 -18.95 15.66
CA ARG A 101 -2.48 -18.76 16.02
C ARG A 101 -2.12 -19.75 17.12
N GLN A 102 -1.00 -20.43 16.95
CA GLN A 102 -0.45 -21.29 18.00
C GLN A 102 0.20 -20.40 19.07
N ASN A 103 -0.11 -20.66 20.33
CA ASN A 103 0.66 -20.13 21.44
C ASN A 103 1.54 -21.27 21.97
N ILE A 104 2.83 -21.20 21.66
CA ILE A 104 3.81 -22.26 21.99
C ILE A 104 3.89 -22.45 23.51
N ALA A 105 3.80 -21.37 24.28
CA ALA A 105 3.83 -21.44 25.74
C ALA A 105 2.63 -22.23 26.29
N LEU A 106 1.43 -21.96 25.78
CA LEU A 106 0.21 -22.69 26.17
C LEU A 106 0.22 -24.15 25.68
N GLN A 107 0.81 -24.42 24.51
CA GLN A 107 0.91 -25.80 23.99
C GLN A 107 1.89 -26.65 24.80
N ASN A 108 3.03 -26.09 25.21
CA ASN A 108 4.04 -26.80 25.99
C ASN A 108 3.62 -26.98 27.45
N ALA A 109 2.84 -26.05 28.01
CA ALA A 109 2.33 -26.13 29.38
C ALA A 109 1.15 -27.11 29.53
N ARG A 110 0.65 -27.70 28.44
CA ARG A 110 -0.52 -28.58 28.45
C ARG A 110 -0.23 -29.88 29.21
N THR A 111 -1.09 -30.23 30.16
CA THR A 111 -0.92 -31.44 30.97
C THR A 111 -1.60 -32.67 30.32
N ARG A 112 -1.26 -33.86 30.81
CA ARG A 112 -1.84 -35.13 30.31
C ARG A 112 -3.36 -35.17 30.46
N GLU A 113 -3.87 -34.59 31.55
CA GLU A 113 -5.30 -34.53 31.88
C GLU A 113 -6.11 -33.72 30.84
N GLU A 114 -5.50 -32.68 30.26
CA GLU A 114 -6.13 -31.83 29.25
C GLU A 114 -6.03 -32.41 27.83
N SER A 115 -5.22 -33.45 27.61
CA SER A 115 -4.88 -33.98 26.28
C SER A 115 -5.45 -35.37 25.99
N VAL A 116 -5.66 -36.21 27.01
CA VAL A 116 -6.15 -37.58 26.83
C VAL A 116 -7.20 -37.94 27.88
N THR A 117 -8.35 -38.45 27.42
CA THR A 117 -9.39 -39.03 28.27
C THR A 117 -9.38 -40.54 28.08
N VAL A 118 -9.12 -41.29 29.14
CA VAL A 118 -9.17 -42.76 29.11
C VAL A 118 -10.61 -43.20 29.34
N MET A 119 -11.24 -43.76 28.32
CA MET A 119 -12.56 -44.37 28.44
C MET A 119 -12.43 -45.90 28.53
N GLN A 120 -13.09 -46.48 29.52
CA GLN A 120 -13.23 -47.93 29.65
C GLN A 120 -14.33 -48.40 28.70
N VAL A 121 -14.05 -49.41 27.90
CA VAL A 121 -14.97 -49.97 26.90
C VAL A 121 -15.14 -51.47 27.10
N GLU A 122 -16.38 -51.93 26.91
CA GLU A 122 -16.76 -53.35 26.97
C GLU A 122 -16.26 -54.06 25.71
N SER A 123 -15.67 -55.26 25.85
CA SER A 123 -14.77 -55.83 24.82
C SER A 123 -15.47 -56.35 23.54
N ASP A 124 -16.79 -56.18 23.42
CA ASP A 124 -17.60 -56.71 22.33
C ASP A 124 -18.46 -55.65 21.63
N VAL A 125 -18.14 -54.36 21.83
CA VAL A 125 -18.87 -53.22 21.24
C VAL A 125 -18.04 -52.54 20.15
N ALA A 126 -18.67 -52.30 18.99
CA ALA A 126 -18.00 -51.67 17.85
C ALA A 126 -17.52 -50.24 18.19
N PRO A 127 -16.29 -49.84 17.79
CA PRO A 127 -15.64 -48.59 18.21
C PRO A 127 -16.42 -47.29 17.95
N GLN A 128 -17.32 -47.30 16.96
CA GLN A 128 -18.01 -46.10 16.47
C GLN A 128 -19.17 -45.64 17.38
N SER A 129 -19.64 -46.50 18.29
CA SER A 129 -20.76 -46.18 19.19
C SER A 129 -20.35 -45.36 20.43
N ILE A 130 -19.05 -45.21 20.68
CA ILE A 130 -18.48 -44.65 21.92
C ILE A 130 -17.95 -43.22 21.72
N LEU A 131 -17.91 -42.71 20.49
CA LEU A 131 -17.40 -41.36 20.21
C LEU A 131 -18.37 -40.29 20.75
N PRO A 132 -17.89 -39.31 21.53
CA PRO A 132 -18.73 -38.22 22.00
C PRO A 132 -19.23 -37.36 20.83
N ASP A 133 -20.48 -36.93 20.90
CA ASP A 133 -21.15 -36.10 19.89
C ASP A 133 -20.33 -34.83 19.59
N GLU A 134 -19.74 -34.77 18.39
CA GLU A 134 -18.82 -33.70 17.96
C GLU A 134 -19.44 -32.30 18.05
N THR A 135 -20.78 -32.20 18.03
CA THR A 135 -21.47 -30.90 18.12
C THR A 135 -21.33 -30.24 19.48
N LYS A 136 -21.17 -30.99 20.58
CA LYS A 136 -20.99 -30.41 21.93
C LYS A 136 -19.56 -29.92 22.17
N SER A 137 -18.55 -30.68 21.75
CA SER A 137 -17.13 -30.29 21.91
C SER A 137 -16.75 -29.03 21.14
N ARG A 138 -17.36 -28.80 19.96
CA ARG A 138 -17.11 -27.60 19.15
C ARG A 138 -17.60 -26.30 19.79
N LYS A 139 -18.58 -26.36 20.70
CA LYS A 139 -19.18 -25.17 21.34
C LYS A 139 -18.38 -24.69 22.57
N ALA A 140 -17.57 -25.57 23.16
CA ALA A 140 -16.71 -25.26 24.32
C ALA A 140 -15.33 -24.68 23.95
N LEU A 141 -14.94 -24.78 22.67
CA LEU A 141 -13.62 -24.38 22.14
C LEU A 141 -13.65 -23.08 21.33
N ARG A 142 -14.76 -22.33 21.37
CA ARG A 142 -14.91 -21.00 20.75
C ARG A 142 -14.88 -19.91 21.78
#